data_AF-A0A7Z2G258-F1
#
_entry.id   AF-A0A7Z2G258-F1
#
_cell.length_a   1.000
_cell.length_b   1.000
_cell.length_c   1.000
_cell.angle_alpha   90.00
_cell.angle_beta   90.00
_cell.angle_gamma   90.00
#
_symmetry.space_group_name_H-M   'P 1'
#
loop_
_entity.id
_entity.type
_entity.pdbx_description
1 polymer ?
#
loop_
_entity_poly.entity_id
_entity_poly.type
_entity_poly.pdbx_seq_one_letter_code
_entity_poly.pdbx_strand_id
1 'polypeptide(L)'
;MGCLIHDVCGLEAAGAGVGILIERIKEAVEKKPDIKIWNLSLGATQCSNDEFSEFAKELDSISDKFGVLFVVASGNYLDLPRRAWPPIGSLADRVSSPGESVRALTVGSVTHLTAFGSYTSTGEPPPYSRRGPGPVFTPKPDIVHAGGGVHKPWDAGLASVKALTPNDQIAHTFGTSFAAPIASNLAAHTWFALQGRADLPPHPSLVKALMIHAAQLSSPDYSPNERRYFGAGRPDNVLRTLYDSDDSFTLVFEAQLYPSMRWRKTPYPIPASLIENGKFRGEVIITATYNPPLDGNAGSEYVRANVELGFGVLSANGDFHGRVPGESEIGTSGYEMAQVEHGGKWAPVKIHRKRFPNGTEGTQWALQAGVNLRAFQPSLVDPLIATIVVTLRSVDGNNNIHAEGVRALNNTSWAHTVLPYRIPIIS
;
A
#
# COMPACT_ATOMS: atom_id res chain seq x y z
N MET A 1 0.62 25.11 1.36
CA MET A 1 0.89 25.34 -0.08
C MET A 1 0.13 24.26 -0.85
N GLY A 2 -0.71 24.61 -1.83
CA GLY A 2 -1.45 23.62 -2.61
C GLY A 2 -0.52 22.82 -3.55
N CYS A 3 -0.90 21.60 -3.90
CA CYS A 3 -0.22 20.81 -4.92
C CYS A 3 -0.48 21.42 -6.31
N LEU A 4 0.57 21.68 -7.10
CA LEU A 4 0.41 22.06 -8.50
C LEU A 4 0.00 20.82 -9.32
N ILE A 5 -0.86 21.01 -10.31
CA ILE A 5 -1.34 19.94 -11.21
C ILE A 5 -0.78 20.22 -12.60
N HIS A 6 -0.11 19.22 -13.17
CA HIS A 6 0.25 19.22 -14.58
C HIS A 6 -0.70 18.27 -15.30
N ASP A 7 -1.57 18.84 -16.14
CA ASP A 7 -2.51 18.06 -16.93
C ASP A 7 -1.85 17.60 -18.24
N VAL A 8 -2.11 16.34 -18.60
CA VAL A 8 -1.58 15.69 -19.79
C VAL A 8 -2.73 14.98 -20.47
N CYS A 9 -2.97 15.33 -21.74
CA CYS A 9 -3.98 14.66 -22.54
C CYS A 9 -3.55 13.21 -22.85
N GLY A 10 -3.99 12.27 -21.99
CA GLY A 10 -3.73 10.84 -22.15
C GLY A 10 -4.72 10.14 -23.08
N LEU A 11 -6.00 10.56 -23.03
CA LEU A 11 -7.12 9.89 -23.72
C LEU A 11 -7.92 10.90 -24.54
N GLU A 12 -8.33 10.49 -25.75
CA GLU A 12 -9.37 11.19 -26.50
C GLU A 12 -10.75 10.90 -25.88
N ALA A 13 -11.77 11.69 -26.24
CA ALA A 13 -13.14 11.47 -25.77
C ALA A 13 -13.71 10.08 -26.13
N ALA A 14 -13.27 9.49 -27.25
CA ALA A 14 -13.64 8.15 -27.69
C ALA A 14 -12.75 7.04 -27.08
N GLY A 15 -11.82 7.39 -26.19
CA GLY A 15 -10.77 6.52 -25.69
C GLY A 15 -9.52 6.53 -26.59
N ALA A 16 -8.51 5.76 -26.19
CA ALA A 16 -7.31 5.53 -26.97
C ALA A 16 -6.87 4.06 -26.83
N GLY A 17 -6.18 3.54 -27.84
CA GLY A 17 -5.52 2.24 -27.74
C GLY A 17 -4.45 2.26 -26.65
N VAL A 18 -4.29 1.14 -25.93
CA VAL A 18 -3.34 1.01 -24.81
C VAL A 18 -1.91 1.38 -25.21
N GLY A 19 -1.44 0.97 -26.40
CA GLY A 19 -0.11 1.32 -26.89
C GLY A 19 0.12 2.83 -27.02
N ILE A 20 -0.84 3.55 -27.62
CA ILE A 20 -0.79 5.02 -27.75
C ILE A 20 -0.76 5.68 -26.36
N LEU A 21 -1.56 5.16 -25.42
CA LEU A 21 -1.60 5.68 -24.07
C LEU A 21 -0.26 5.49 -23.34
N ILE A 22 0.40 4.35 -23.51
CA ILE A 22 1.73 4.07 -22.95
C ILE A 22 2.77 5.05 -23.51
N GLU A 23 2.76 5.30 -24.81
CA GLU A 23 3.67 6.27 -25.45
C GLU A 23 3.46 7.67 -24.89
N ARG A 24 2.20 8.13 -24.80
CA ARG A 24 1.85 9.45 -24.23
C ARG A 24 2.29 9.58 -22.77
N ILE A 25 2.07 8.55 -21.95
CA ILE A 25 2.52 8.54 -20.55
C ILE A 25 4.05 8.63 -20.47
N LYS A 26 4.76 7.82 -21.25
CA LYS A 26 6.22 7.82 -21.28
C LYS A 26 6.79 9.18 -21.69
N GLU A 27 6.26 9.77 -22.76
CA GLU A 27 6.66 11.11 -23.21
C GLU A 27 6.42 12.17 -22.13
N ALA A 28 5.26 12.12 -21.45
CA ALA A 28 4.91 13.08 -20.43
C ALA A 28 5.85 13.02 -19.21
N VAL A 29 6.15 11.80 -18.73
CA VAL A 29 7.09 11.57 -17.64
C VAL A 29 8.49 12.05 -18.03
N GLU A 30 8.93 11.75 -19.25
CA GLU A 30 10.25 12.16 -19.75
C GLU A 30 10.39 13.69 -19.88
N LYS A 31 9.33 14.37 -20.34
CA LYS A 31 9.29 15.84 -20.49
C LYS A 31 9.19 16.58 -19.14
N LYS A 32 8.79 15.91 -18.06
CA LYS A 32 8.54 16.50 -16.73
C LYS A 32 9.22 15.70 -15.61
N PRO A 33 10.56 15.63 -15.58
CA PRO A 33 11.31 14.86 -14.59
C PRO A 33 11.15 15.38 -13.15
N ASP A 34 10.69 16.62 -12.98
CA ASP A 34 10.35 17.26 -11.70
C ASP A 34 9.08 16.67 -11.06
N ILE A 35 8.18 16.08 -11.85
CA ILE A 35 6.93 15.48 -11.38
C ILE A 35 7.19 14.03 -10.99
N LYS A 36 7.00 13.73 -9.70
CA LYS A 36 7.27 12.41 -9.12
C LYS A 36 6.05 11.56 -8.83
N ILE A 37 4.85 12.16 -8.81
CA ILE A 37 3.58 11.46 -8.60
C ILE A 37 2.70 11.67 -9.83
N TRP A 38 2.23 10.58 -10.42
CA TRP A 38 1.43 10.60 -11.64
C TRP A 38 0.09 9.90 -11.40
N ASN A 39 -1.02 10.63 -11.51
CA ASN A 39 -2.36 10.09 -11.35
C ASN A 39 -2.88 9.50 -12.67
N LEU A 40 -3.28 8.23 -12.64
CA LEU A 40 -3.94 7.54 -13.76
C LEU A 40 -5.34 7.14 -13.30
N SER A 41 -6.30 8.04 -13.52
CA SER A 41 -7.73 7.81 -13.28
C SER A 41 -8.42 7.15 -14.49
N LEU A 42 -7.73 6.19 -15.09
CA LEU A 42 -8.09 5.46 -16.30
C LEU A 42 -7.82 3.97 -16.13
N GLY A 43 -8.36 3.16 -17.02
CA GLY A 43 -8.12 1.72 -17.04
C GLY A 43 -8.67 1.08 -18.31
N ALA A 44 -8.30 -0.17 -18.50
CA ALA A 44 -8.75 -1.03 -19.59
C ALA A 44 -9.64 -2.15 -19.03
N THR A 45 -9.50 -3.37 -19.55
CA THR A 45 -10.27 -4.54 -19.13
C THR A 45 -9.78 -5.09 -17.79
N GLN A 46 -10.55 -6.02 -17.22
CA GLN A 46 -10.15 -6.79 -16.04
C GLN A 46 -8.79 -7.48 -16.28
N CYS A 47 -7.93 -7.53 -15.25
CA CYS A 47 -6.68 -8.28 -15.31
C CYS A 47 -6.88 -9.80 -15.44
N SER A 48 -5.87 -10.50 -15.94
CA SER A 48 -5.84 -11.97 -15.97
C SER A 48 -5.67 -12.57 -14.57
N ASN A 49 -5.98 -13.86 -14.41
CA ASN A 49 -5.65 -14.62 -13.20
C ASN A 49 -4.14 -14.87 -13.09
N ASP A 50 -3.48 -15.08 -14.22
CA ASP A 50 -2.16 -15.71 -14.25
C ASP A 50 -1.05 -14.77 -14.74
N GLU A 51 -1.42 -13.71 -15.48
CA GLU A 51 -0.45 -12.82 -16.14
C GLU A 51 -0.74 -11.34 -15.91
N PHE A 52 0.33 -10.58 -15.72
CA PHE A 52 0.29 -9.12 -15.71
C PHE A 52 0.12 -8.58 -17.12
N SER A 53 -0.75 -7.57 -17.31
CA SER A 53 -0.95 -6.97 -18.63
C SER A 53 0.30 -6.24 -19.12
N GLU A 54 0.43 -6.11 -20.44
CA GLU A 54 1.46 -5.29 -21.07
C GLU A 54 1.47 -3.86 -20.51
N PHE A 55 0.29 -3.28 -20.29
CA PHE A 55 0.19 -1.94 -19.72
C PHE A 55 0.75 -1.84 -18.30
N ALA A 56 0.49 -2.83 -17.44
CA ALA A 56 1.07 -2.87 -16.11
C ALA A 56 2.59 -3.05 -16.15
N LYS A 57 3.10 -3.92 -17.04
CA LYS A 57 4.54 -4.15 -17.23
C LYS A 57 5.26 -2.88 -17.70
N GLU A 58 4.69 -2.17 -18.67
CA GLU A 58 5.26 -0.90 -19.15
C GLU A 58 5.22 0.20 -18.09
N LEU A 59 4.15 0.29 -17.30
CA LEU A 59 4.11 1.24 -16.17
C LEU A 59 5.15 0.93 -15.10
N ASP A 60 5.38 -0.35 -14.79
CA ASP A 60 6.44 -0.76 -13.88
C ASP A 60 7.82 -0.32 -14.42
N SER A 61 8.07 -0.53 -15.72
CA SER A 61 9.31 -0.13 -16.41
C SER A 61 9.53 1.38 -16.41
N ILE A 62 8.48 2.17 -16.68
CA ILE A 62 8.53 3.63 -16.63
C ILE A 62 8.77 4.12 -15.19
N SER A 63 8.12 3.50 -14.20
CA SER A 63 8.32 3.82 -12.77
C SER A 63 9.77 3.62 -12.35
N ASP A 64 10.36 2.47 -12.70
CA ASP A 64 11.75 2.14 -12.39
C ASP A 64 12.73 3.08 -13.12
N LYS A 65 12.48 3.36 -14.40
CA LYS A 65 13.37 4.22 -15.22
C LYS A 65 13.43 5.67 -14.74
N PHE A 66 12.28 6.26 -14.39
CA PHE A 66 12.19 7.70 -14.10
C PHE A 66 12.04 8.02 -12.60
N GLY A 67 11.96 7.00 -11.75
CA GLY A 67 11.80 7.16 -10.31
C GLY A 67 10.49 7.86 -9.94
N VAL A 68 9.40 7.48 -10.61
CA VAL A 68 8.06 8.06 -10.41
C VAL A 68 7.10 7.05 -9.80
N LEU A 69 6.17 7.52 -8.96
CA LEU A 69 5.08 6.72 -8.43
C LEU A 69 3.80 6.99 -9.23
N PHE A 70 3.30 5.96 -9.92
CA PHE A 70 1.97 5.99 -10.48
C PHE A 70 0.93 5.68 -9.41
N VAL A 71 -0.13 6.49 -9.35
CA VAL A 71 -1.32 6.26 -8.53
C VAL A 71 -2.47 5.93 -9.47
N VAL A 72 -2.98 4.71 -9.39
CA VAL A 72 -3.86 4.12 -10.42
C VAL A 72 -5.21 3.77 -9.81
N ALA A 73 -6.31 4.14 -10.47
CA ALA A 73 -7.64 3.70 -10.06
C ALA A 73 -7.79 2.17 -10.24
N SER A 74 -8.42 1.47 -9.29
CA SER A 74 -8.63 0.01 -9.40
C SER A 74 -9.62 -0.38 -10.52
N GLY A 75 -10.38 0.59 -11.02
CA GLY A 75 -11.36 0.46 -12.08
C GLY A 75 -12.78 0.22 -11.59
N ASN A 76 -13.73 0.32 -12.52
CA ASN A 76 -15.17 0.22 -12.22
C ASN A 76 -15.76 -1.08 -12.81
N TYR A 77 -16.49 -1.83 -12.00
CA TYR A 77 -17.31 -2.97 -12.40
C TYR A 77 -18.70 -2.47 -12.77
N LEU A 78 -19.08 -2.68 -14.03
CA LEU A 78 -20.28 -2.08 -14.63
C LEU A 78 -21.33 -3.12 -15.03
N ASP A 79 -21.12 -4.41 -14.77
CA ASP A 79 -22.05 -5.47 -15.13
C ASP A 79 -23.09 -5.76 -14.02
N LEU A 80 -24.13 -6.53 -14.38
CA LEU A 80 -25.08 -7.14 -13.45
C LEU A 80 -24.66 -8.59 -13.16
N PRO A 81 -24.93 -9.11 -11.94
CA PRO A 81 -25.57 -8.44 -10.82
C PRO A 81 -24.61 -7.45 -10.11
N ARG A 82 -25.16 -6.35 -9.57
CA ARG A 82 -24.37 -5.41 -8.75
C ARG A 82 -23.96 -6.12 -7.46
N ARG A 83 -22.70 -5.98 -7.08
CA ARG A 83 -22.19 -6.45 -5.79
C ARG A 83 -22.96 -5.82 -4.63
N ALA A 84 -23.43 -6.66 -3.72
CA ALA A 84 -23.89 -6.23 -2.40
C ALA A 84 -22.71 -6.11 -1.42
N TRP A 85 -22.92 -5.41 -0.31
CA TRP A 85 -22.00 -5.43 0.82
C TRP A 85 -22.74 -5.89 2.08
N PRO A 86 -22.24 -6.90 2.82
CA PRO A 86 -21.10 -7.77 2.48
C PRO A 86 -21.32 -8.57 1.17
N PRO A 87 -20.25 -9.00 0.49
CA PRO A 87 -20.35 -9.65 -0.82
C PRO A 87 -21.01 -11.03 -0.72
N ILE A 88 -21.88 -11.34 -1.69
CA ILE A 88 -22.56 -12.64 -1.82
C ILE A 88 -22.14 -13.26 -3.14
N GLY A 89 -21.43 -14.39 -3.09
CA GLY A 89 -20.92 -15.08 -4.26
C GLY A 89 -19.68 -14.42 -4.89
N SER A 90 -19.28 -14.92 -6.07
CA SER A 90 -18.15 -14.39 -6.82
C SER A 90 -18.65 -13.67 -8.08
N LEU A 91 -18.00 -12.55 -8.42
CA LEU A 91 -18.23 -11.81 -9.64
C LEU A 91 -16.90 -11.65 -10.40
N ALA A 92 -17.00 -11.38 -11.70
CA ALA A 92 -15.87 -10.98 -12.55
C ALA A 92 -15.59 -9.48 -12.36
N ASP A 93 -15.13 -9.13 -11.15
CA ASP A 93 -14.97 -7.76 -10.67
C ASP A 93 -13.56 -7.47 -10.13
N ARG A 94 -12.57 -8.23 -10.64
CA ARG A 94 -11.16 -8.04 -10.28
C ARG A 94 -10.65 -6.71 -10.83
N VAL A 95 -9.55 -6.22 -10.26
CA VAL A 95 -8.86 -4.99 -10.67
C VAL A 95 -8.65 -4.96 -12.20
N SER A 96 -8.83 -3.78 -12.79
CA SER A 96 -8.59 -3.58 -14.23
C SER A 96 -7.14 -3.21 -14.50
N SER A 97 -6.64 -3.56 -15.69
CA SER A 97 -5.38 -3.04 -16.20
C SER A 97 -5.39 -1.51 -16.24
N PRO A 98 -4.34 -0.81 -15.79
CA PRO A 98 -3.07 -1.34 -15.27
C PRO A 98 -2.99 -1.40 -13.73
N GLY A 99 -4.14 -1.43 -13.03
CA GLY A 99 -4.22 -1.45 -11.57
C GLY A 99 -3.58 -2.67 -10.90
N GLU A 100 -3.20 -3.70 -11.66
CA GLU A 100 -2.38 -4.80 -11.15
C GLU A 100 -0.86 -4.52 -11.11
N SER A 101 -0.39 -3.38 -11.63
CA SER A 101 1.03 -2.99 -11.58
C SER A 101 1.60 -3.16 -10.17
N VAL A 102 2.79 -3.75 -10.09
CA VAL A 102 3.42 -4.06 -8.81
C VAL A 102 4.19 -2.86 -8.25
N ARG A 103 4.57 -1.90 -9.10
CA ARG A 103 5.17 -0.61 -8.71
C ARG A 103 4.13 0.43 -8.32
N ALA A 104 2.99 0.49 -9.01
CA ALA A 104 1.95 1.50 -8.77
C ALA A 104 1.28 1.38 -7.40
N LEU A 105 0.76 2.49 -6.89
CA LEU A 105 -0.20 2.55 -5.78
C LEU A 105 -1.62 2.48 -6.35
N THR A 106 -2.26 1.32 -6.24
CA THR A 106 -3.61 1.08 -6.75
C THR A 106 -4.67 1.47 -5.71
N VAL A 107 -5.66 2.25 -6.13
CA VAL A 107 -6.64 2.89 -5.25
C VAL A 107 -8.04 2.41 -5.59
N GLY A 108 -8.65 1.69 -4.66
CA GLY A 108 -10.08 1.37 -4.70
C GLY A 108 -10.95 2.50 -4.12
N SER A 109 -12.26 2.32 -4.15
CA SER A 109 -13.22 3.30 -3.64
C SER A 109 -13.94 2.81 -2.39
N VAL A 110 -14.26 3.74 -1.50
CA VAL A 110 -15.26 3.59 -0.44
C VAL A 110 -16.33 4.68 -0.54
N THR A 111 -17.54 4.33 -0.10
CA THR A 111 -18.63 5.29 0.07
C THR A 111 -18.29 6.21 1.23
N HIS A 112 -18.34 7.52 1.02
CA HIS A 112 -17.94 8.51 2.04
C HIS A 112 -19.11 9.11 2.81
N LEU A 113 -20.34 8.91 2.31
CA LEU A 113 -21.57 9.43 2.91
C LEU A 113 -22.70 8.41 2.69
N THR A 114 -23.42 8.05 3.75
CA THR A 114 -24.67 7.28 3.65
C THR A 114 -25.81 8.21 3.25
N ALA A 115 -26.60 7.82 2.26
CA ALA A 115 -27.80 8.55 1.86
C ALA A 115 -28.94 7.59 1.51
N PHE A 116 -30.19 8.06 1.63
CA PHE A 116 -31.33 7.26 1.20
C PHE A 116 -31.21 6.90 -0.28
N GLY A 117 -31.39 5.62 -0.60
CA GLY A 117 -31.26 5.09 -1.97
C GLY A 117 -29.85 4.75 -2.40
N SER A 118 -28.80 5.01 -1.59
CA SER A 118 -27.44 4.53 -1.88
C SER A 118 -27.37 3.01 -1.81
N TYR A 119 -26.50 2.40 -2.62
CA TYR A 119 -26.26 0.95 -2.59
C TYR A 119 -25.54 0.49 -1.32
N THR A 120 -24.74 1.36 -0.73
CA THR A 120 -23.83 1.08 0.38
C THR A 120 -23.75 2.28 1.33
N SER A 121 -23.31 2.03 2.55
CA SER A 121 -23.16 3.01 3.64
C SER A 121 -21.73 3.57 3.72
N THR A 122 -21.53 4.65 4.48
CA THR A 122 -20.20 5.22 4.77
C THR A 122 -19.21 4.15 5.22
N GLY A 123 -18.03 4.14 4.61
CA GLY A 123 -16.95 3.19 4.88
C GLY A 123 -17.05 1.89 4.09
N GLU A 124 -18.18 1.61 3.43
CA GLU A 124 -18.36 0.37 2.66
C GLU A 124 -17.92 0.52 1.19
N PRO A 125 -17.37 -0.54 0.56
CA PRO A 125 -16.96 -0.51 -0.85
C PRO A 125 -18.21 -0.40 -1.74
N PRO A 126 -18.33 0.64 -2.58
CA PRO A 126 -19.46 0.76 -3.47
C PRO A 126 -19.42 -0.36 -4.52
N PRO A 127 -20.57 -0.79 -5.08
CA PRO A 127 -20.63 -1.95 -5.97
C PRO A 127 -19.72 -1.88 -7.19
N TYR A 128 -19.46 -0.67 -7.69
CA TYR A 128 -18.59 -0.44 -8.84
C TYR A 128 -17.11 -0.64 -8.52
N SER A 129 -16.65 -0.52 -7.28
CA SER A 129 -15.22 -0.57 -6.99
C SER A 129 -14.69 -1.96 -7.29
N ARG A 130 -13.82 -2.09 -8.28
CA ARG A 130 -13.13 -3.37 -8.54
C ARG A 130 -12.25 -3.74 -7.35
N ARG A 131 -12.16 -5.04 -7.10
CA ARG A 131 -11.46 -5.64 -5.96
C ARG A 131 -10.25 -6.45 -6.41
N GLY A 132 -9.42 -6.89 -5.48
CA GLY A 132 -8.41 -7.90 -5.75
C GLY A 132 -8.94 -9.34 -5.78
N PRO A 133 -8.03 -10.30 -5.96
CA PRO A 133 -6.59 -10.05 -6.15
C PRO A 133 -6.27 -9.62 -7.59
N GLY A 134 -5.09 -9.04 -7.81
CA GLY A 134 -4.43 -8.97 -9.13
C GLY A 134 -3.88 -10.34 -9.57
N PRO A 135 -3.20 -10.45 -10.72
CA PRO A 135 -2.65 -11.71 -11.22
C PRO A 135 -1.78 -12.39 -10.17
N VAL A 136 -1.80 -13.73 -10.19
CA VAL A 136 -1.00 -14.57 -9.32
C VAL A 136 -1.23 -14.18 -7.86
N PHE A 137 -2.50 -14.05 -7.46
CA PHE A 137 -2.94 -13.62 -6.13
C PHE A 137 -2.23 -12.38 -5.56
N THR A 138 -1.80 -11.44 -6.40
CA THR A 138 -1.18 -10.19 -5.91
C THR A 138 -2.23 -9.36 -5.14
N PRO A 139 -2.00 -9.00 -3.87
CA PRO A 139 -2.96 -8.20 -3.11
C PRO A 139 -3.22 -6.85 -3.78
N LYS A 140 -4.49 -6.58 -4.07
CA LYS A 140 -5.00 -5.32 -4.64
C LYS A 140 -6.42 -5.04 -4.12
N PRO A 141 -6.91 -3.79 -4.12
CA PRO A 141 -6.11 -2.57 -4.28
C PRO A 141 -5.08 -2.43 -3.15
N ASP A 142 -4.12 -1.50 -3.27
CA ASP A 142 -3.16 -1.25 -2.19
C ASP A 142 -3.83 -0.49 -1.03
N ILE A 143 -4.65 0.51 -1.37
CA ILE A 143 -5.44 1.33 -0.44
C ILE A 143 -6.82 1.64 -1.05
N VAL A 144 -7.71 2.23 -0.25
CA VAL A 144 -8.97 2.82 -0.72
C VAL A 144 -9.07 4.30 -0.38
N HIS A 145 -9.88 5.04 -1.14
CA HIS A 145 -10.26 6.39 -0.78
C HIS A 145 -11.71 6.70 -1.19
N ALA A 146 -12.23 7.85 -0.76
CA ALA A 146 -13.56 8.32 -1.13
C ALA A 146 -13.69 8.54 -2.65
N GLY A 147 -14.40 7.65 -3.35
CA GLY A 147 -14.77 7.81 -4.76
C GLY A 147 -16.26 8.06 -4.98
N GLY A 148 -17.06 8.11 -3.91
CA GLY A 148 -18.50 8.40 -3.98
C GLY A 148 -19.38 7.15 -3.94
N GLY A 149 -20.53 7.25 -3.26
CA GLY A 149 -21.59 6.25 -3.31
C GLY A 149 -22.43 6.37 -4.58
N VAL A 150 -22.97 5.25 -5.04
CA VAL A 150 -23.92 5.16 -6.17
C VAL A 150 -25.32 4.86 -5.62
N HIS A 151 -26.37 5.36 -6.28
CA HIS A 151 -27.76 5.18 -5.89
C HIS A 151 -28.51 4.27 -6.86
N LYS A 152 -29.58 3.63 -6.40
CA LYS A 152 -30.49 2.84 -7.25
C LYS A 152 -31.28 3.78 -8.19
N PRO A 153 -31.52 3.42 -9.47
CA PRO A 153 -31.21 2.14 -10.12
C PRO A 153 -29.79 1.99 -10.70
N TRP A 154 -28.98 3.05 -10.75
CA TRP A 154 -27.51 3.11 -10.93
C TRP A 154 -27.15 4.55 -11.32
N ASP A 155 -27.30 5.48 -10.38
CA ASP A 155 -27.20 6.91 -10.66
C ASP A 155 -26.43 7.67 -9.57
N ALA A 156 -25.95 8.86 -9.93
CA ALA A 156 -25.37 9.79 -8.99
C ALA A 156 -26.46 10.33 -8.05
N GLY A 157 -26.08 10.69 -6.83
CA GLY A 157 -26.99 11.26 -5.84
C GLY A 157 -26.25 11.83 -4.65
N LEU A 158 -26.94 11.97 -3.51
CA LEU A 158 -26.38 12.66 -2.34
C LEU A 158 -25.10 12.02 -1.78
N ALA A 159 -25.00 10.69 -1.77
CA ALA A 159 -23.79 9.95 -1.40
C ALA A 159 -22.62 10.04 -2.42
N SER A 160 -22.86 10.56 -3.63
CA SER A 160 -21.84 10.68 -4.69
C SER A 160 -20.92 11.88 -4.43
N VAL A 161 -19.68 11.83 -4.90
CA VAL A 161 -18.74 12.95 -4.74
C VAL A 161 -19.15 14.13 -5.61
N LYS A 162 -18.78 15.33 -5.20
CA LYS A 162 -18.92 16.54 -6.00
C LYS A 162 -17.61 16.79 -6.75
N ALA A 163 -17.68 16.93 -8.07
CA ALA A 163 -16.53 17.22 -8.92
C ALA A 163 -16.81 18.39 -9.85
N LEU A 164 -15.75 19.09 -10.25
CA LEU A 164 -15.80 20.13 -11.27
C LEU A 164 -15.93 19.46 -12.65
N THR A 165 -16.88 19.90 -13.45
CA THR A 165 -17.06 19.47 -14.84
C THR A 165 -16.21 20.33 -15.79
N PRO A 166 -16.02 19.93 -17.05
CA PRO A 166 -15.32 20.74 -18.05
C PRO A 166 -15.93 22.12 -18.31
N ASN A 167 -17.18 22.37 -17.88
CA ASN A 167 -17.89 23.64 -18.04
C ASN A 167 -17.90 24.47 -16.75
N ASP A 168 -16.95 24.23 -15.83
CA ASP A 168 -16.84 24.89 -14.53
C ASP A 168 -18.06 24.76 -13.61
N GLN A 169 -18.84 23.70 -13.79
CA GLN A 169 -20.00 23.39 -12.94
C GLN A 169 -19.67 22.31 -11.93
N ILE A 170 -20.34 22.32 -10.79
CA ILE A 170 -20.24 21.23 -9.80
C ILE A 170 -21.31 20.19 -10.13
N ALA A 171 -20.89 18.94 -10.35
CA ALA A 171 -21.79 17.81 -10.56
C ALA A 171 -21.53 16.69 -9.55
N HIS A 172 -22.59 15.94 -9.22
CA HIS A 172 -22.47 14.69 -8.48
C HIS A 172 -21.98 13.58 -9.42
N THR A 173 -20.99 12.82 -8.97
CA THR A 173 -20.40 11.72 -9.74
C THR A 173 -19.77 10.69 -8.80
N PHE A 174 -19.44 9.52 -9.32
CA PHE A 174 -18.82 8.46 -8.54
C PHE A 174 -17.89 7.61 -9.40
N GLY A 175 -16.90 6.99 -8.78
CA GLY A 175 -15.94 6.13 -9.48
C GLY A 175 -14.60 6.05 -8.76
N THR A 176 -13.86 4.99 -9.04
CA THR A 176 -12.46 4.86 -8.56
C THR A 176 -11.56 5.97 -9.13
N SER A 177 -11.91 6.51 -10.31
CA SER A 177 -11.33 7.71 -10.92
C SER A 177 -11.43 8.99 -10.07
N PHE A 178 -12.28 9.01 -9.03
CA PHE A 178 -12.35 10.12 -8.07
C PHE A 178 -11.64 9.81 -6.74
N ALA A 179 -11.39 8.54 -6.45
CA ALA A 179 -10.59 8.13 -5.30
C ALA A 179 -9.08 8.30 -5.57
N ALA A 180 -8.61 7.91 -6.76
CA ALA A 180 -7.19 7.96 -7.13
C ALA A 180 -6.56 9.37 -7.08
N PRO A 181 -7.23 10.46 -7.52
CA PRO A 181 -6.67 11.80 -7.40
C PRO A 181 -6.49 12.27 -5.96
N ILE A 182 -7.35 11.83 -5.02
CA ILE A 182 -7.20 12.20 -3.61
C ILE A 182 -5.98 11.49 -3.00
N ALA A 183 -5.80 10.20 -3.30
CA ALA A 183 -4.60 9.47 -2.94
C ALA A 183 -3.33 10.06 -3.60
N SER A 184 -3.44 10.56 -4.83
CA SER A 184 -2.34 11.23 -5.55
C SER A 184 -1.92 12.52 -4.85
N ASN A 185 -2.88 13.33 -4.40
CA ASN A 185 -2.63 14.54 -3.62
C ASN A 185 -1.88 14.21 -2.31
N LEU A 186 -2.35 13.19 -1.58
CA LEU A 186 -1.70 12.72 -0.35
C LEU A 186 -0.27 12.23 -0.65
N ALA A 187 -0.08 11.41 -1.68
CA ALA A 187 1.24 10.92 -2.08
C ALA A 187 2.21 12.06 -2.48
N ALA A 188 1.71 13.09 -3.17
CA ALA A 188 2.51 14.26 -3.54
C ALA A 188 2.95 15.09 -2.33
N HIS A 189 2.05 15.29 -1.35
CA HIS A 189 2.41 15.95 -0.11
C HIS A 189 3.38 15.12 0.75
N THR A 190 3.21 13.80 0.79
CA THR A 190 4.16 12.88 1.44
C THR A 190 5.54 12.96 0.78
N TRP A 191 5.60 12.93 -0.56
CA TRP A 191 6.86 13.11 -1.29
C TRP A 191 7.50 14.46 -0.97
N PHE A 192 6.74 15.55 -1.05
CA PHE A 192 7.23 16.90 -0.78
C PHE A 192 7.76 17.05 0.65
N ALA A 193 7.07 16.50 1.65
CA ALA A 193 7.51 16.58 3.04
C ALA A 193 8.85 15.86 3.29
N LEU A 194 9.15 14.84 2.48
CA LEU A 194 10.43 14.10 2.52
C LEU A 194 11.54 14.79 1.73
N GLN A 195 11.25 15.73 0.81
CA GLN A 195 12.28 16.42 0.03
C GLN A 195 13.26 17.20 0.92
N GLY A 196 14.52 17.26 0.47
CA GLY A 196 15.60 17.95 1.18
C GLY A 196 16.13 17.22 2.42
N ARG A 197 15.77 15.94 2.60
CA ARG A 197 16.28 15.07 3.67
C ARG A 197 17.38 14.17 3.11
N ALA A 198 18.62 14.37 3.56
CA ALA A 198 19.77 13.63 3.04
C ALA A 198 19.75 12.15 3.43
N ASP A 199 19.28 11.83 4.64
CA ASP A 199 19.31 10.46 5.19
C ASP A 199 18.13 9.59 4.74
N LEU A 200 17.05 10.20 4.22
CA LEU A 200 15.86 9.50 3.73
C LEU A 200 15.25 10.27 2.55
N PRO A 201 15.94 10.30 1.39
CA PRO A 201 15.42 10.98 0.21
C PRO A 201 14.14 10.29 -0.28
N PRO A 202 13.16 11.05 -0.79
CA PRO A 202 11.93 10.46 -1.29
C PRO A 202 12.19 9.61 -2.54
N HIS A 203 11.63 8.41 -2.55
CA HIS A 203 11.55 7.53 -3.72
C HIS A 203 10.20 6.81 -3.75
N PRO A 204 9.78 6.23 -4.90
CA PRO A 204 8.42 5.69 -5.08
C PRO A 204 8.03 4.65 -4.04
N SER A 205 8.91 3.69 -3.74
CA SER A 205 8.63 2.62 -2.77
C SER A 205 8.46 3.18 -1.34
N LEU A 206 9.26 4.16 -0.92
CA LEU A 206 9.07 4.81 0.38
C LEU A 206 7.71 5.50 0.50
N VAL A 207 7.34 6.31 -0.51
CA VAL A 207 6.03 6.97 -0.49
C VAL A 207 4.89 5.95 -0.53
N LYS A 208 5.01 4.89 -1.33
CA LYS A 208 4.05 3.78 -1.35
C LYS A 208 3.95 3.09 0.02
N ALA A 209 5.07 2.79 0.68
CA ALA A 209 5.10 2.19 2.01
C ALA A 209 4.40 3.06 3.05
N LEU A 210 4.71 4.37 3.08
CA LEU A 210 4.10 5.32 4.01
C LEU A 210 2.59 5.44 3.78
N MET A 211 2.14 5.54 2.53
CA MET A 211 0.71 5.61 2.19
C MET A 211 -0.06 4.36 2.63
N ILE A 212 0.49 3.16 2.37
CA ILE A 212 -0.09 1.88 2.79
C ILE A 212 -0.07 1.75 4.32
N HIS A 213 1.03 2.15 4.96
CA HIS A 213 1.15 2.08 6.42
C HIS A 213 0.17 3.02 7.12
N ALA A 214 0.04 4.27 6.64
CA ALA A 214 -0.93 5.22 7.14
C ALA A 214 -2.36 4.66 7.07
N ALA A 215 -2.70 4.00 5.96
CA ALA A 215 -3.99 3.34 5.80
C ALA A 215 -4.22 2.23 6.85
N GLN A 216 -3.20 1.42 7.16
CA GLN A 216 -3.31 0.41 8.22
C GLN A 216 -3.56 1.03 9.60
N LEU A 217 -2.92 2.17 9.88
CA LEU A 217 -3.03 2.84 11.18
C LEU A 217 -4.43 3.43 11.41
N SER A 218 -5.03 4.03 10.38
CA SER A 218 -6.36 4.66 10.42
C SER A 218 -7.53 3.71 10.13
N SER A 219 -7.24 2.44 9.82
CA SER A 219 -8.28 1.46 9.45
C SER A 219 -8.34 0.28 10.42
N PRO A 220 -9.50 -0.42 10.52
CA PRO A 220 -9.59 -1.68 11.23
C PRO A 220 -8.63 -2.73 10.67
N ASP A 221 -8.39 -3.79 11.44
CA ASP A 221 -7.70 -4.96 10.93
C ASP A 221 -8.67 -5.78 10.06
N TYR A 222 -8.51 -5.67 8.75
CA TYR A 222 -9.36 -6.36 7.79
C TYR A 222 -8.99 -7.83 7.68
N SER A 223 -9.97 -8.72 7.60
CA SER A 223 -9.72 -10.12 7.24
C SER A 223 -9.12 -10.24 5.82
N PRO A 224 -8.48 -11.36 5.48
CA PRO A 224 -7.98 -11.59 4.11
C PRO A 224 -9.02 -11.39 3.00
N ASN A 225 -10.29 -11.69 3.27
CA ASN A 225 -11.39 -11.44 2.33
C ASN A 225 -11.66 -9.93 2.16
N GLU A 226 -11.75 -9.20 3.27
CA GLU A 226 -12.01 -7.76 3.27
C GLU A 226 -10.87 -6.98 2.61
N ARG A 227 -9.61 -7.42 2.78
CA ARG A 227 -8.44 -6.79 2.13
C ARG A 227 -8.51 -6.78 0.62
N ARG A 228 -9.21 -7.72 -0.01
CA ARG A 228 -9.46 -7.67 -1.47
C ARG A 228 -10.26 -6.43 -1.87
N TYR A 229 -11.05 -5.87 -0.96
CA TYR A 229 -11.88 -4.68 -1.22
C TYR A 229 -11.23 -3.40 -0.70
N PHE A 230 -10.62 -3.47 0.49
CA PHE A 230 -10.08 -2.31 1.19
C PHE A 230 -8.58 -2.11 1.00
N GLY A 231 -7.84 -3.11 0.52
CA GLY A 231 -6.38 -3.11 0.62
C GLY A 231 -5.94 -3.01 2.07
N ALA A 232 -5.01 -2.11 2.34
CA ALA A 232 -4.61 -1.72 3.69
C ALA A 232 -5.61 -0.79 4.40
N GLY A 233 -6.65 -0.34 3.71
CA GLY A 233 -7.65 0.60 4.20
C GLY A 233 -7.52 2.00 3.61
N ARG A 234 -8.03 2.99 4.33
CA ARG A 234 -8.04 4.39 3.89
C ARG A 234 -7.06 5.23 4.72
N PRO A 235 -6.04 5.86 4.11
CA PRO A 235 -5.22 6.82 4.83
C PRO A 235 -6.04 8.09 5.14
N ASP A 236 -5.87 8.67 6.33
CA ASP A 236 -6.65 9.83 6.77
C ASP A 236 -6.17 11.14 6.11
N ASN A 237 -4.95 11.57 6.45
CA ASN A 237 -4.38 12.82 5.97
C ASN A 237 -2.84 12.75 5.96
N VAL A 238 -2.19 13.76 5.37
CA VAL A 238 -0.73 13.82 5.26
C VAL A 238 -0.02 13.78 6.62
N LEU A 239 -0.57 14.42 7.66
CA LEU A 239 0.03 14.42 9.00
C LEU A 239 0.10 13.00 9.55
N ARG A 240 -1.00 12.25 9.47
CA ARG A 240 -1.08 10.84 9.87
C ARG A 240 -0.29 9.90 8.96
N THR A 241 0.15 10.37 7.79
CA THR A 241 1.04 9.62 6.90
C THR A 241 2.51 9.74 7.31
N LEU A 242 2.88 10.83 7.99
CA LEU A 242 4.26 11.17 8.30
C LEU A 242 4.60 11.11 9.80
N TYR A 243 3.60 11.29 10.68
CA TYR A 243 3.80 11.46 12.11
C TYR A 243 2.87 10.56 12.92
N ASP A 244 3.42 10.09 14.04
CA ASP A 244 2.74 9.24 15.02
C ASP A 244 1.71 10.00 15.85
N SER A 245 0.75 9.24 16.40
CA SER A 245 0.01 9.65 17.61
C SER A 245 0.81 9.28 18.86
N ASP A 246 0.50 9.94 19.99
CA ASP A 246 1.17 9.73 21.28
C ASP A 246 1.12 8.27 21.77
N ASP A 247 0.08 7.52 21.38
CA ASP A 247 -0.12 6.10 21.70
C ASP A 247 0.64 5.13 20.78
N SER A 248 1.49 5.65 19.90
CA SER A 248 2.24 4.89 18.90
C SER A 248 3.71 5.33 18.78
N PHE A 249 4.56 4.39 18.35
CA PHE A 249 5.97 4.65 18.08
C PHE A 249 6.40 3.92 16.81
N THR A 250 6.81 4.68 15.80
CA THR A 250 7.10 4.20 14.45
C THR A 250 8.56 4.41 14.07
N LEU A 251 9.16 3.37 13.49
CA LEU A 251 10.48 3.45 12.87
C LEU A 251 10.39 3.08 11.39
N VAL A 252 11.12 3.82 10.56
CA VAL A 252 11.28 3.57 9.13
C VAL A 252 12.71 3.12 8.87
N PHE A 253 12.87 2.02 8.12
CA PHE A 253 14.16 1.45 7.75
C PHE A 253 14.27 1.31 6.24
N GLU A 254 15.44 1.59 5.69
CA GLU A 254 15.85 1.08 4.38
C GLU A 254 16.83 -0.08 4.60
N ALA A 255 16.35 -1.31 4.37
CA ALA A 255 17.15 -2.51 4.53
C ALA A 255 17.80 -2.88 3.20
N GLN A 256 19.13 -2.99 3.19
CA GLN A 256 19.89 -3.55 2.07
C GLN A 256 19.93 -5.07 2.20
N LEU A 257 19.30 -5.80 1.28
CA LEU A 257 19.12 -7.25 1.38
C LEU A 257 19.96 -7.99 0.32
N TYR A 258 20.71 -8.98 0.79
CA TYR A 258 21.47 -9.94 -0.03
C TYR A 258 20.94 -11.37 0.19
N PRO A 259 20.87 -12.24 -0.85
CA PRO A 259 20.25 -13.57 -0.73
C PRO A 259 20.84 -14.49 0.36
N SER A 260 22.12 -14.33 0.70
CA SER A 260 22.83 -15.14 1.69
C SER A 260 22.86 -14.53 3.10
N MET A 261 22.24 -13.37 3.31
CA MET A 261 22.31 -12.64 4.58
C MET A 261 20.93 -12.38 5.15
N ARG A 262 20.83 -12.37 6.48
CA ARG A 262 19.67 -11.86 7.19
C ARG A 262 20.00 -10.48 7.74
N TRP A 263 19.32 -9.47 7.22
CA TRP A 263 19.35 -8.14 7.79
C TRP A 263 18.59 -8.16 9.12
N ARG A 264 19.18 -7.62 10.18
CA ARG A 264 18.62 -7.70 11.53
C ARG A 264 18.86 -6.43 12.32
N LYS A 265 17.83 -5.97 13.02
CA LYS A 265 17.88 -4.88 13.99
C LYS A 265 17.46 -5.41 15.36
N THR A 266 18.41 -5.44 16.30
CA THR A 266 18.23 -5.95 17.67
C THR A 266 19.27 -5.31 18.62
N PRO A 267 18.98 -5.17 19.93
CA PRO A 267 17.65 -5.24 20.53
C PRO A 267 16.76 -4.12 19.99
N TYR A 268 15.52 -4.46 19.62
CA TYR A 268 14.57 -3.46 19.12
C TYR A 268 14.11 -2.56 20.28
N PRO A 269 14.06 -1.22 20.12
CA PRO A 269 13.65 -0.31 21.17
C PRO A 269 12.15 -0.43 21.44
N ILE A 270 11.79 -1.16 22.49
CA ILE A 270 10.40 -1.33 22.93
C ILE A 270 10.06 -0.25 23.98
N PRO A 271 9.00 0.55 23.79
CA PRO A 271 8.46 1.45 24.82
C PRO A 271 8.15 0.70 26.13
N ALA A 272 8.56 1.26 27.27
CA ALA A 272 8.48 0.58 28.57
C ALA A 272 7.04 0.20 28.95
N SER A 273 6.07 1.04 28.64
CA SER A 273 4.63 0.82 28.87
C SER A 273 4.05 -0.31 28.02
N LEU A 274 4.74 -0.78 26.98
CA LEU A 274 4.35 -1.99 26.25
C LEU A 274 4.88 -3.26 26.91
N ILE A 275 5.64 -3.18 28.01
CA ILE A 275 6.11 -4.33 28.78
C ILE A 275 5.33 -4.39 30.10
N GLU A 276 4.45 -5.39 30.22
CA GLU A 276 3.67 -5.64 31.43
C GLU A 276 3.98 -7.04 31.96
N ASN A 277 4.39 -7.15 33.23
CA ASN A 277 4.77 -8.41 33.86
C ASN A 277 5.80 -9.22 33.04
N GLY A 278 6.76 -8.52 32.40
CA GLY A 278 7.80 -9.12 31.56
C GLY A 278 7.33 -9.58 30.18
N LYS A 279 6.10 -9.26 29.77
CA LYS A 279 5.52 -9.62 28.47
C LYS A 279 5.26 -8.38 27.61
N PHE A 280 5.47 -8.49 26.30
CA PHE A 280 5.08 -7.45 25.36
C PHE A 280 3.56 -7.43 25.20
N ARG A 281 2.91 -6.38 25.69
CA ARG A 281 1.48 -6.12 25.55
C ARG A 281 1.28 -4.86 24.71
N GLY A 282 1.05 -5.07 23.42
CA GLY A 282 0.88 -4.01 22.43
C GLY A 282 0.36 -4.54 21.11
N GLU A 283 0.26 -3.66 20.12
CA GLU A 283 0.00 -3.98 18.74
C GLU A 283 1.25 -3.70 17.91
N VAL A 284 1.60 -4.61 17.01
CA VAL A 284 2.69 -4.45 16.04
C VAL A 284 2.08 -4.36 14.65
N ILE A 285 2.41 -3.30 13.93
CA ILE A 285 1.92 -3.03 12.56
C ILE A 285 3.14 -2.81 11.70
N ILE A 286 3.22 -3.52 10.57
CA ILE A 286 4.38 -3.49 9.69
C ILE A 286 3.91 -3.35 8.24
N THR A 287 4.52 -2.43 7.51
CA THR A 287 4.46 -2.37 6.05
C THR A 287 5.87 -2.49 5.52
N ALA A 288 6.12 -3.38 4.56
CA ALA A 288 7.33 -3.34 3.77
C ALA A 288 7.02 -3.25 2.28
N THR A 289 7.78 -2.42 1.56
CA THR A 289 7.72 -2.36 0.10
C THR A 289 9.13 -2.41 -0.47
N TYR A 290 9.28 -2.99 -1.65
CA TYR A 290 10.56 -3.15 -2.33
C TYR A 290 10.34 -3.24 -3.83
N ASN A 291 11.38 -2.98 -4.61
CA ASN A 291 11.35 -3.08 -6.07
C ASN A 291 12.14 -4.31 -6.52
N PRO A 292 11.54 -5.52 -6.52
CA PRO A 292 12.22 -6.73 -6.97
C PRO A 292 12.52 -6.65 -8.47
N PRO A 293 13.53 -7.39 -8.97
CA PRO A 293 13.68 -7.61 -10.41
C PRO A 293 12.38 -8.18 -10.99
N LEU A 294 12.00 -7.68 -12.17
CA LEU A 294 10.81 -8.10 -12.90
C LEU A 294 11.23 -8.70 -14.24
N ASP A 295 10.56 -9.77 -14.66
CA ASP A 295 10.80 -10.41 -15.96
C ASP A 295 9.47 -10.66 -16.67
N GLY A 296 9.18 -9.83 -17.68
CA GLY A 296 7.97 -9.91 -18.48
C GLY A 296 7.80 -11.22 -19.24
N ASN A 297 8.88 -11.98 -19.44
CA ASN A 297 8.90 -13.28 -20.12
C ASN A 297 8.68 -14.47 -19.17
N ALA A 298 8.72 -14.25 -17.85
CA ALA A 298 8.57 -15.30 -16.85
C ALA A 298 7.09 -15.63 -16.51
N GLY A 299 6.13 -15.14 -17.29
CA GLY A 299 4.70 -15.42 -17.13
C GLY A 299 4.19 -15.11 -15.72
N SER A 300 3.64 -16.12 -15.04
CA SER A 300 3.14 -16.03 -13.65
C SER A 300 4.25 -15.79 -12.61
N GLU A 301 5.51 -15.99 -12.97
CA GLU A 301 6.67 -15.66 -12.13
C GLU A 301 7.27 -14.29 -12.47
N TYR A 302 6.46 -13.34 -12.95
CA TYR A 302 6.87 -11.97 -13.30
C TYR A 302 7.74 -11.30 -12.23
N VAL A 303 7.39 -11.48 -10.95
CA VAL A 303 8.19 -10.98 -9.81
C VAL A 303 9.27 -11.98 -9.43
N ARG A 304 10.54 -11.57 -9.51
CA ARG A 304 11.71 -12.48 -9.43
C ARG A 304 12.40 -12.55 -8.08
N ALA A 305 12.00 -11.72 -7.11
CA ALA A 305 12.52 -11.76 -5.75
C ALA A 305 11.40 -11.59 -4.73
N ASN A 306 11.52 -12.27 -3.59
CA ASN A 306 10.63 -12.14 -2.46
C ASN A 306 11.41 -11.70 -1.21
N VAL A 307 10.91 -10.68 -0.52
CA VAL A 307 11.39 -10.30 0.81
C VAL A 307 10.63 -11.07 1.89
N GLU A 308 11.38 -11.79 2.71
CA GLU A 308 10.88 -12.41 3.94
C GLU A 308 11.08 -11.44 5.10
N LEU A 309 10.01 -11.16 5.84
CA LEU A 309 10.01 -10.20 6.94
C LEU A 309 9.51 -10.88 8.22
N GLY A 310 10.13 -10.55 9.35
CA GLY A 310 9.70 -11.03 10.66
C GLY A 310 9.97 -10.02 11.76
N PHE A 311 9.01 -9.91 12.68
CA PHE A 311 9.18 -9.23 13.96
C PHE A 311 8.94 -10.23 15.08
N GLY A 312 9.89 -10.33 15.99
CA GLY A 312 9.90 -11.42 16.97
C GLY A 312 11.05 -11.33 17.95
N VAL A 313 11.41 -12.48 18.51
CA VAL A 313 12.34 -12.58 19.65
C VAL A 313 13.52 -13.47 19.29
N LEU A 314 14.70 -13.12 19.78
CA LEU A 314 15.90 -13.95 19.66
C LEU A 314 16.04 -14.86 20.88
N SER A 315 16.32 -16.13 20.64
CA SER A 315 16.72 -17.07 21.69
C SER A 315 18.14 -16.75 22.19
N ALA A 316 18.53 -17.32 23.32
CA ALA A 316 19.91 -17.22 23.82
C ALA A 316 20.96 -17.77 22.83
N ASN A 317 20.54 -18.69 21.96
CA ASN A 317 21.39 -19.29 20.93
C ASN A 317 21.40 -18.47 19.62
N GLY A 318 20.65 -17.37 19.56
CA GLY A 318 20.58 -16.49 18.38
C GLY A 318 19.50 -16.86 17.36
N ASP A 319 18.65 -17.86 17.65
CA ASP A 319 17.55 -18.28 16.79
C ASP A 319 16.43 -17.24 16.81
N PHE A 320 15.87 -16.94 15.63
CA PHE A 320 14.80 -15.97 15.49
C PHE A 320 13.43 -16.65 15.51
N HIS A 321 12.59 -16.28 16.48
CA HIS A 321 11.21 -16.73 16.60
C HIS A 321 10.25 -15.58 16.29
N GLY A 322 9.70 -15.58 15.08
CA GLY A 322 8.70 -14.61 14.66
C GLY A 322 7.45 -14.66 15.56
N ARG A 323 6.98 -13.49 16.01
CA ARG A 323 5.75 -13.35 16.80
C ARG A 323 4.60 -12.76 16.00
N VAL A 324 4.92 -12.00 14.95
CA VAL A 324 3.98 -11.27 14.09
C VAL A 324 4.02 -11.89 12.68
N PRO A 325 3.10 -12.82 12.36
CA PRO A 325 3.05 -13.43 11.03
C PRO A 325 2.69 -12.38 9.97
N GLY A 326 3.10 -12.63 8.72
CA GLY A 326 2.65 -11.83 7.59
C GLY A 326 1.21 -12.16 7.22
N GLU A 327 0.51 -11.16 6.70
CA GLU A 327 -0.83 -11.37 6.14
C GLU A 327 -0.74 -12.14 4.83
N SER A 328 -1.58 -13.16 4.69
CA SER A 328 -1.60 -14.03 3.50
C SER A 328 -2.96 -14.00 2.81
N GLU A 329 -2.96 -14.34 1.52
CA GLU A 329 -4.18 -14.49 0.72
C GLU A 329 -4.87 -15.82 1.01
N ILE A 330 -6.19 -15.87 0.84
CA ILE A 330 -6.98 -17.10 1.00
C ILE A 330 -6.58 -18.12 -0.05
N GLY A 331 -6.38 -19.38 0.37
CA GLY A 331 -5.87 -20.47 -0.45
C GLY A 331 -4.36 -20.74 -0.27
N THR A 332 -3.68 -19.98 0.58
CA THR A 332 -2.24 -20.18 0.85
C THR A 332 -1.91 -21.20 1.94
N SER A 333 -2.91 -21.84 2.57
CA SER A 333 -2.74 -22.86 3.62
C SER A 333 -3.65 -24.07 3.39
N GLY A 334 -3.08 -25.23 3.03
CA GLY A 334 -3.81 -26.50 2.83
C GLY A 334 -3.26 -27.36 1.68
N TYR A 335 -3.88 -28.54 1.48
CA TYR A 335 -3.47 -29.58 0.51
C TYR A 335 -3.66 -29.19 -0.99
N GLU A 336 -4.18 -28.00 -1.30
CA GLU A 336 -4.14 -27.38 -2.65
C GLU A 336 -2.75 -26.77 -2.99
N MET A 337 -1.71 -27.24 -2.30
CA MET A 337 -0.34 -26.74 -2.35
C MET A 337 0.40 -27.07 -3.67
N ALA A 338 -0.14 -27.98 -4.49
CA ALA A 338 0.61 -28.59 -5.58
C ALA A 338 0.46 -27.91 -6.96
N GLN A 339 -0.46 -26.96 -7.16
CA GLN A 339 -0.71 -26.41 -8.50
C GLN A 339 -0.77 -24.89 -8.64
N VAL A 340 -0.86 -24.11 -7.55
CA VAL A 340 -0.70 -22.64 -7.60
C VAL A 340 0.08 -22.16 -6.38
N GLU A 341 1.39 -22.35 -6.40
CA GLU A 341 2.29 -21.96 -5.31
C GLU A 341 2.28 -20.43 -5.09
N HIS A 342 1.63 -20.00 -4.01
CA HIS A 342 1.99 -18.82 -3.23
C HIS A 342 1.92 -17.44 -3.93
N GLY A 343 0.84 -17.11 -4.62
CA GLY A 343 0.79 -15.84 -5.35
C GLY A 343 1.04 -14.56 -4.50
N GLY A 344 0.39 -14.44 -3.33
CA GLY A 344 0.65 -13.32 -2.40
C GLY A 344 2.08 -13.32 -1.79
N LYS A 345 2.77 -14.47 -1.79
CA LYS A 345 4.15 -14.55 -1.29
C LYS A 345 5.10 -13.75 -2.16
N TRP A 346 4.89 -13.63 -3.46
CA TRP A 346 5.81 -12.89 -4.33
C TRP A 346 5.43 -11.42 -4.49
N ALA A 347 4.33 -10.97 -3.87
CA ALA A 347 3.94 -9.57 -3.91
C ALA A 347 5.02 -8.66 -3.28
N PRO A 348 5.37 -7.53 -3.92
CA PRO A 348 6.37 -6.60 -3.41
C PRO A 348 5.90 -5.70 -2.26
N VAL A 349 4.68 -5.90 -1.79
CA VAL A 349 4.13 -5.26 -0.59
C VAL A 349 3.91 -6.36 0.45
N LYS A 350 4.50 -6.20 1.63
CA LYS A 350 4.25 -7.04 2.81
C LYS A 350 3.53 -6.23 3.86
N ILE A 351 2.47 -6.80 4.41
CA ILE A 351 1.71 -6.22 5.50
C ILE A 351 1.65 -7.25 6.63
N HIS A 352 1.96 -6.83 7.85
CA HIS A 352 1.86 -7.66 9.04
C HIS A 352 1.15 -6.85 10.11
N ARG A 353 0.16 -7.44 10.79
CA ARG A 353 -0.51 -6.81 11.92
C ARG A 353 -0.83 -7.84 12.98
N LYS A 354 -0.54 -7.53 14.24
CA LYS A 354 -0.95 -8.40 15.36
C LYS A 354 -1.10 -7.64 16.66
N ARG A 355 -2.22 -7.89 17.34
CA ARG A 355 -2.51 -7.40 18.69
C ARG A 355 -2.17 -8.46 19.73
N PHE A 356 -1.54 -8.05 20.82
CA PHE A 356 -1.20 -8.90 21.97
C PHE A 356 -1.85 -8.35 23.26
N PRO A 357 -3.19 -8.36 23.39
CA PRO A 357 -3.87 -7.79 24.56
C PRO A 357 -3.54 -8.51 25.88
N ASN A 358 -3.16 -9.79 25.81
CA ASN A 358 -2.78 -10.61 26.95
C ASN A 358 -1.25 -10.76 27.11
N GLY A 359 -0.48 -9.97 26.36
CA GLY A 359 0.97 -10.05 26.33
C GLY A 359 1.53 -11.23 25.50
N THR A 360 2.81 -11.14 25.12
CA THR A 360 3.60 -12.26 24.58
C THR A 360 5.01 -12.26 25.14
N GLU A 361 5.59 -13.44 25.31
CA GLU A 361 6.88 -13.61 25.95
C GLU A 361 8.05 -13.30 25.02
N GLY A 362 9.04 -12.59 25.55
CA GLY A 362 10.32 -12.35 24.90
C GLY A 362 11.04 -11.14 25.45
N THR A 363 12.36 -11.26 25.56
CA THR A 363 13.24 -10.23 26.12
C THR A 363 14.02 -9.49 25.04
N GLN A 364 14.61 -10.22 24.09
CA GLN A 364 15.42 -9.64 23.03
C GLN A 364 14.64 -9.55 21.72
N TRP A 365 13.87 -8.48 21.58
CA TRP A 365 13.09 -8.22 20.36
C TRP A 365 13.99 -7.88 19.17
N ALA A 366 13.57 -8.29 17.99
CA ALA A 366 14.29 -8.07 16.74
C ALA A 366 13.33 -7.91 15.56
N LEU A 367 13.74 -7.05 14.63
CA LEU A 367 13.23 -6.99 13.27
C LEU A 367 14.23 -7.72 12.36
N GLN A 368 13.76 -8.64 11.53
CA GLN A 368 14.60 -9.41 10.61
C GLN A 368 13.99 -9.40 9.20
N ALA A 369 14.85 -9.21 8.21
CA ALA A 369 14.49 -9.31 6.80
C ALA A 369 15.51 -10.15 6.03
N GLY A 370 15.06 -10.77 4.95
CA GLY A 370 15.90 -11.51 4.02
C GLY A 370 15.28 -11.52 2.63
N VAL A 371 16.05 -11.93 1.62
CA VAL A 371 15.57 -12.00 0.23
C VAL A 371 15.80 -13.40 -0.32
N ASN A 372 14.80 -13.92 -1.02
CA ASN A 372 14.88 -15.15 -1.80
C ASN A 372 14.62 -14.82 -3.27
N LEU A 373 15.42 -15.40 -4.16
CA LEU A 373 15.27 -15.24 -5.60
C LEU A 373 14.50 -16.41 -6.19
N ARG A 374 13.77 -16.18 -7.29
CA ARG A 374 13.22 -17.26 -8.12
C ARG A 374 14.37 -18.11 -8.69
N ALA A 375 14.05 -19.36 -9.06
CA ALA A 375 14.98 -20.18 -9.81
C ALA A 375 15.43 -19.47 -11.11
N PHE A 376 16.69 -19.64 -11.47
CA PHE A 376 17.31 -19.02 -12.66
C PHE A 376 17.35 -17.48 -12.70
N GLN A 377 16.92 -16.79 -11.64
CA GLN A 377 17.17 -15.36 -11.49
C GLN A 377 18.67 -15.13 -11.23
N PRO A 378 19.37 -14.30 -12.03
CA PRO A 378 20.74 -13.92 -11.73
C PRO A 378 20.88 -13.34 -10.33
N SER A 379 22.04 -13.56 -9.70
CA SER A 379 22.38 -12.93 -8.43
C SER A 379 22.25 -11.41 -8.55
N LEU A 380 21.74 -10.79 -7.50
CA LEU A 380 21.62 -9.34 -7.44
C LEU A 380 23.01 -8.71 -7.47
N VAL A 381 23.25 -7.79 -8.40
CA VAL A 381 24.49 -7.00 -8.47
C VAL A 381 24.53 -5.98 -7.34
N ASP A 382 23.41 -5.28 -7.15
CA ASP A 382 23.16 -4.34 -6.06
C ASP A 382 22.21 -4.95 -5.01
N PRO A 383 22.29 -4.56 -3.73
CA PRO A 383 21.35 -5.05 -2.73
C PRO A 383 19.90 -4.69 -3.10
N LEU A 384 18.97 -5.61 -2.83
CA LEU A 384 17.55 -5.27 -2.89
C LEU A 384 17.21 -4.36 -1.72
N ILE A 385 16.84 -3.12 -2.02
CA ILE A 385 16.42 -2.15 -1.00
C ILE A 385 14.95 -2.41 -0.65
N ALA A 386 14.68 -2.66 0.63
CA ALA A 386 13.34 -2.77 1.18
C ALA A 386 13.09 -1.63 2.18
N THR A 387 12.06 -0.82 1.91
CA THR A 387 11.53 0.13 2.89
C THR A 387 10.63 -0.62 3.86
N ILE A 388 10.94 -0.59 5.15
CA ILE A 388 10.18 -1.25 6.21
C ILE A 388 9.73 -0.20 7.22
N VAL A 389 8.43 -0.10 7.44
CA VAL A 389 7.80 0.78 8.43
C VAL A 389 7.21 -0.09 9.53
N VAL A 390 7.60 0.14 10.78
CA VAL A 390 7.13 -0.64 11.95
C VAL A 390 6.56 0.32 12.99
N THR A 391 5.29 0.17 13.33
CA THR A 391 4.64 0.84 14.47
C THR A 391 4.41 -0.12 15.60
N LEU A 392 4.79 0.29 16.81
CA LEU A 392 4.35 -0.27 18.07
C LEU A 392 3.26 0.63 18.65
N ARG A 393 2.05 0.10 18.87
CA ARG A 393 0.90 0.87 19.37
C ARG A 393 0.35 0.27 20.66
N SER A 394 -0.11 1.12 21.56
CA SER A 394 -0.82 0.69 22.76
C SER A 394 -2.13 -0.05 22.40
N VAL A 395 -2.50 -1.06 23.19
CA VAL A 395 -3.79 -1.76 23.08
C VAL A 395 -4.88 -1.14 23.97
N ASP A 396 -4.52 -0.20 24.83
CA ASP A 396 -5.38 0.45 25.84
C ASP A 396 -5.41 1.99 25.75
N GLY A 397 -4.78 2.58 24.72
CA GLY A 397 -4.76 4.02 24.49
C GLY A 397 -3.79 4.80 25.40
N ASN A 398 -2.78 4.13 25.97
CA ASN A 398 -1.73 4.80 26.74
C ASN A 398 -0.94 5.76 25.83
N ASN A 399 -0.93 7.06 26.16
CA ASN A 399 -0.28 8.10 25.35
C ASN A 399 1.22 8.30 25.64
N ASN A 400 1.84 7.44 26.45
CA ASN A 400 3.28 7.55 26.73
C ASN A 400 4.16 6.81 25.70
N ILE A 401 3.55 6.05 24.77
CA ILE A 401 4.26 5.13 23.88
C ILE A 401 5.28 5.86 23.00
N HIS A 402 4.89 6.98 22.39
CA HIS A 402 5.79 7.75 21.53
C HIS A 402 7.03 8.22 22.30
N ALA A 403 6.83 8.91 23.42
CA ALA A 403 7.90 9.48 24.23
C ALA A 403 8.83 8.41 24.81
N GLU A 404 8.27 7.27 25.24
CA GLU A 404 9.04 6.12 25.71
C GLU A 404 9.82 5.43 24.60
N GLY A 405 9.23 5.29 23.41
CA GLY A 405 9.90 4.73 22.25
C GLY A 405 11.10 5.56 21.81
N VAL A 406 10.96 6.90 21.79
CA VAL A 406 12.07 7.81 21.54
C VAL A 406 13.17 7.66 22.59
N ARG A 407 12.82 7.58 23.89
CA ARG A 407 13.81 7.32 24.95
C ARG A 407 14.50 5.96 24.77
N ALA A 408 13.75 4.92 24.44
CA ALA A 408 14.30 3.59 24.20
C ALA A 408 15.25 3.58 22.99
N LEU A 409 14.90 4.28 21.90
CA LEU A 409 15.75 4.44 20.71
C LEU A 409 17.04 5.19 21.03
N ASN A 410 16.97 6.29 21.80
CA ASN A 410 18.13 7.07 22.21
C ASN A 410 19.12 6.29 23.09
N ASN A 411 18.64 5.23 23.75
CA ASN A 411 19.49 4.31 24.52
C ASN A 411 20.14 3.21 23.66
N THR A 412 19.84 3.17 22.36
CA THR A 412 20.51 2.26 21.41
C THR A 412 21.72 2.93 20.78
N SER A 413 22.60 2.13 20.17
CA SER A 413 23.69 2.62 19.31
C SER A 413 23.24 2.87 17.86
N TRP A 414 21.93 2.89 17.58
CA TRP A 414 21.44 3.03 16.22
C TRP A 414 21.52 4.49 15.77
N ALA A 415 22.19 4.70 14.64
CA ALA A 415 22.06 5.96 13.91
C ALA A 415 20.60 6.13 13.48
N HIS A 416 20.02 7.28 13.81
CA HIS A 416 18.63 7.60 13.52
C HIS A 416 18.48 9.11 13.33
N THR A 417 17.45 9.49 12.58
CA THR A 417 17.03 10.87 12.41
C THR A 417 15.53 10.96 12.63
N VAL A 418 15.10 12.03 13.30
CA VAL A 418 13.67 12.31 13.45
C VAL A 418 13.21 13.01 12.19
N LEU A 419 12.05 12.64 11.67
CA LEU A 419 11.37 13.38 10.61
C LEU A 419 10.98 14.76 11.19
N PRO A 420 11.68 15.87 10.88
CA PRO A 420 11.35 17.15 11.48
C PRO A 420 10.00 17.64 10.95
N TYR A 421 9.23 18.34 11.80
CA TYR A 421 7.95 18.92 11.41
C TYR A 421 8.16 20.01 10.36
N ARG A 422 8.09 19.63 9.08
CA ARG A 422 8.01 20.57 7.95
C ARG A 422 6.61 20.50 7.36
N ILE A 423 5.65 21.07 8.07
CA ILE A 423 4.39 21.45 7.45
C ILE A 423 4.24 22.96 7.70
N PRO A 424 4.06 23.78 6.65
CA PRO A 424 3.57 25.12 6.87
C PRO A 424 2.22 24.99 7.55
N ILE A 425 2.13 25.44 8.81
CA ILE A 425 0.85 25.65 9.49
C ILE A 425 0.00 26.45 8.51
N ILE A 426 -1.10 25.86 8.05
CA ILE A 426 -2.10 26.60 7.28
C ILE A 426 -2.81 27.47 8.31
N SER A 427 -2.32 28.71 8.47
CA SER A 427 -3.06 29.80 9.09
C SER A 427 -4.11 30.31 8.12
#